data_AF-A0ABD5XSU5-F1
#
_entry.id   AF-A0ABD5XSU5-F1
#
_cell.length_a   1.000
_cell.length_b   1.000
_cell.length_c   1.000
_cell.angle_alpha   90.00
_cell.angle_beta   90.00
_cell.angle_gamma   90.00
#
_symmetry.space_group_name_H-M   'P 1'
#
loop_
_entity.id
_entity.type
_entity.pdbx_description
1 polymer ?
#
loop_
_entity_poly.entity_id
_entity_poly.type
_entity_poly.pdbx_seq_one_letter_code
_entity_poly.pdbx_strand_id
1 'polypeptide(L)'
;MCPRPLVRAVAALLVVCTAVAGPLAAPAAAAPEDCFGQGRDLHVGTEGPTIDLTVHTSLFSNLGRPGALGLSAVGSTGDAEIVDLRVGVAFVGVGDASEFLADPFSRFALVFDYTLSLPMFDTVPGETTYEQSEAPVEGVPEADCSTDA
;
A
#
# COMPACT_ATOMS: atom_id res chain seq x y z
N MET A 1 -22.77 31.36 74.59
CA MET A 1 -21.52 30.71 74.14
C MET A 1 -21.83 29.82 72.92
N CYS A 2 -21.13 30.03 71.80
CA CYS A 2 -21.11 29.23 70.55
C CYS A 2 -20.21 27.97 70.70
N PRO A 3 -20.08 27.00 69.74
CA PRO A 3 -20.29 27.10 68.28
C PRO A 3 -20.92 25.87 67.54
N ARG A 4 -21.06 26.02 66.21
CA ARG A 4 -21.46 25.05 65.16
C ARG A 4 -20.39 23.97 64.86
N PRO A 5 -20.80 22.86 64.21
CA PRO A 5 -20.09 22.32 63.02
C PRO A 5 -21.10 22.12 61.85
N LEU A 6 -20.91 22.54 60.59
CA LEU A 6 -19.84 22.39 59.60
C LEU A 6 -19.61 20.94 59.15
N VAL A 7 -20.40 20.49 58.16
CA VAL A 7 -20.07 19.34 57.31
C VAL A 7 -20.15 19.77 55.83
N ARG A 8 -19.10 19.39 55.11
CA ARG A 8 -18.64 19.85 53.80
C ARG A 8 -19.23 19.02 52.64
N ALA A 9 -19.37 19.70 51.49
CA ALA A 9 -19.05 19.28 50.11
C ALA A 9 -19.81 18.06 49.51
N VAL A 10 -20.11 17.97 48.22
CA VAL A 10 -19.25 18.20 47.04
C VAL A 10 -20.13 18.62 45.85
N ALA A 11 -19.81 19.75 45.22
CA ALA A 11 -20.34 20.11 43.91
C ALA A 11 -19.44 19.47 42.85
N ALA A 12 -19.97 18.50 42.10
CA ALA A 12 -19.27 17.88 40.98
C ALA A 12 -19.25 18.86 39.79
N LEU A 13 -18.06 19.35 39.44
CA LEU A 13 -17.81 20.17 38.27
C LEU A 13 -17.71 19.24 37.05
N LEU A 14 -18.68 19.33 36.14
CA LEU A 14 -18.74 18.54 34.90
C LEU A 14 -17.82 19.21 33.87
N VAL A 15 -16.61 18.67 33.71
CA VAL A 15 -15.65 19.07 32.68
C VAL A 15 -16.08 18.44 31.35
N VAL A 16 -16.50 19.27 30.41
CA VAL A 16 -16.80 18.84 29.02
C VAL A 16 -15.51 18.93 28.22
N CYS A 17 -14.89 17.78 27.95
CA CYS A 17 -13.79 17.65 26.99
C CYS A 17 -14.38 17.57 25.58
N THR A 18 -14.33 18.67 24.83
CA THR A 18 -14.56 18.65 23.38
C THR A 18 -13.31 18.10 22.70
N ALA A 19 -13.29 16.80 22.40
CA ALA A 19 -12.26 16.20 21.58
C ALA A 19 -12.40 16.74 20.14
N VAL A 20 -11.37 17.44 19.67
CA VAL A 20 -11.23 17.81 18.26
C VAL A 20 -10.76 16.55 17.54
N ALA A 21 -11.71 15.79 16.97
CA ALA A 21 -11.39 14.70 16.08
C ALA A 21 -10.85 15.30 14.77
N GLY A 22 -9.54 15.20 14.54
CA GLY A 22 -8.98 15.38 13.20
C GLY A 22 -9.52 14.30 12.25
N PRO A 23 -9.48 14.52 10.94
CA PRO A 23 -9.91 13.50 9.99
C PRO A 23 -9.05 12.26 10.18
N LEU A 24 -9.68 11.17 10.61
CA LEU A 24 -9.12 9.83 10.50
C LEU A 24 -8.94 9.58 9.00
N ALA A 25 -7.69 9.35 8.58
CA ALA A 25 -7.43 8.84 7.24
C ALA A 25 -8.31 7.60 7.05
N ALA A 26 -9.20 7.67 6.05
CA ALA A 26 -10.05 6.54 5.74
C ALA A 26 -9.15 5.35 5.36
N PRO A 27 -9.45 4.12 5.80
CA PRO A 27 -8.72 2.96 5.33
C PRO A 27 -8.81 2.92 3.80
N ALA A 28 -7.67 2.70 3.15
CA ALA A 28 -7.60 2.47 1.72
C ALA A 28 -8.61 1.38 1.35
N ALA A 29 -9.28 1.53 0.20
CA ALA A 29 -10.09 0.43 -0.31
C ALA A 29 -9.17 -0.80 -0.48
N ALA A 30 -9.57 -1.93 0.09
CA ALA A 30 -8.82 -3.18 -0.01
C ALA A 30 -8.51 -3.45 -1.48
N ALA A 31 -7.22 -3.65 -1.78
CA ALA A 31 -6.78 -3.94 -3.13
C ALA A 31 -7.44 -5.24 -3.63
N PRO A 32 -7.77 -5.35 -4.92
CA PRO A 32 -8.12 -6.65 -5.49
C PRO A 32 -6.94 -7.62 -5.35
N GLU A 33 -7.22 -8.91 -5.09
CA GLU A 33 -6.17 -9.93 -4.85
C GLU A 33 -5.20 -10.10 -6.03
N ASP A 34 -5.65 -9.80 -7.25
CA ASP A 34 -4.81 -9.64 -8.43
C ASP A 34 -4.73 -8.15 -8.80
N CYS A 35 -3.79 -7.45 -8.16
CA CYS A 35 -3.69 -5.99 -8.30
C CYS A 35 -3.39 -5.54 -9.72
N PHE A 36 -2.62 -6.30 -10.50
CA PHE A 36 -2.12 -5.83 -11.78
C PHE A 36 -2.74 -6.53 -13.00
N GLY A 37 -3.23 -7.77 -12.83
CA GLY A 37 -3.84 -8.53 -13.91
C GLY A 37 -2.87 -8.79 -15.06
N GLN A 38 -3.43 -8.88 -16.28
CA GLN A 38 -2.63 -9.07 -17.49
C GLN A 38 -1.90 -7.78 -17.89
N GLY A 39 -0.62 -7.91 -18.21
CA GLY A 39 0.22 -6.83 -18.71
C GLY A 39 0.83 -7.10 -20.09
N ARG A 40 1.83 -6.29 -20.44
CA ARG A 40 2.60 -6.41 -21.69
C ARG A 40 4.07 -6.57 -21.37
N ASP A 41 4.63 -7.68 -21.83
CA ASP A 41 5.98 -8.07 -21.50
C ASP A 41 7.02 -7.42 -22.41
N LEU A 42 8.13 -7.06 -21.80
CA LEU A 42 9.31 -6.47 -22.40
C LEU A 42 10.52 -7.19 -21.80
N HIS A 43 11.22 -7.93 -22.65
CA HIS A 43 12.45 -8.63 -22.26
C HIS A 43 13.66 -7.78 -22.61
N VAL A 44 14.56 -7.58 -21.65
CA VAL A 44 15.81 -6.84 -21.81
C VAL A 44 16.98 -7.74 -21.46
N GLY A 45 18.02 -7.71 -22.28
CA GLY A 45 19.13 -8.66 -22.20
C GLY A 45 18.87 -9.86 -23.11
N THR A 46 19.94 -10.40 -23.68
CA THR A 46 19.86 -11.61 -24.52
C THR A 46 20.97 -12.61 -24.17
N GLU A 47 21.99 -12.16 -23.44
CA GLU A 47 23.13 -12.96 -22.97
C GLU A 47 23.55 -12.42 -21.59
N GLY A 48 23.66 -13.30 -20.58
CA GLY A 48 24.05 -12.90 -19.23
C GLY A 48 22.86 -12.39 -18.38
N PRO A 49 22.99 -11.24 -17.69
CA PRO A 49 21.89 -10.67 -16.91
C PRO A 49 20.71 -10.24 -17.78
N THR A 50 19.50 -10.51 -17.30
CA THR A 50 18.24 -10.19 -17.98
C THR A 50 17.30 -9.44 -17.06
N ILE A 51 16.38 -8.67 -17.65
CA ILE A 51 15.28 -8.01 -16.95
C ILE A 51 14.00 -8.32 -17.74
N ASP A 52 13.06 -8.97 -17.06
CA ASP A 52 11.70 -9.19 -17.53
C ASP A 52 10.80 -8.11 -16.93
N LEU A 53 10.34 -7.18 -17.76
CA LEU A 53 9.44 -6.11 -17.36
C LEU A 53 8.04 -6.38 -17.90
N THR A 54 7.02 -6.27 -17.07
CA THR A 54 5.62 -6.31 -17.49
C THR A 54 4.96 -4.97 -17.20
N VAL A 55 4.39 -4.34 -18.22
CA VAL A 55 3.63 -3.09 -18.10
C VAL A 55 2.15 -3.39 -17.95
N HIS A 56 1.57 -2.95 -16.84
CA HIS A 56 0.19 -3.18 -16.50
C HIS A 56 -0.65 -1.95 -16.81
N THR A 57 -1.64 -2.09 -17.68
CA THR A 57 -2.49 -1.00 -18.16
C THR A 57 -3.98 -1.32 -18.05
N SER A 58 -4.33 -2.29 -17.20
CA SER A 58 -5.68 -2.85 -17.11
C SER A 58 -6.72 -1.78 -16.73
N LEU A 59 -6.31 -0.73 -16.01
CA LEU A 59 -7.12 0.45 -15.70
C LEU A 59 -7.72 1.11 -16.94
N PHE A 60 -6.96 1.23 -18.03
CA PHE A 60 -7.42 1.90 -19.25
C PHE A 60 -8.33 1.02 -20.11
N SER A 61 -8.22 -0.30 -19.97
CA SER A 61 -9.11 -1.26 -20.65
C SER A 61 -10.39 -1.55 -19.87
N ASN A 62 -10.41 -1.30 -18.56
CA ASN A 62 -11.53 -1.60 -17.65
C ASN A 62 -12.09 -0.32 -17.01
N LEU A 63 -12.31 0.74 -17.79
CA LEU A 63 -12.81 2.01 -17.29
C LEU A 63 -14.10 1.82 -16.48
N GLY A 64 -14.05 2.22 -15.21
CA GLY A 64 -15.17 2.12 -14.25
C GLY A 64 -15.20 0.83 -13.42
N ARG A 65 -14.41 -0.18 -13.77
CA ARG A 65 -14.26 -1.44 -13.01
C ARG A 65 -12.88 -1.50 -12.35
N PRO A 66 -12.65 -2.49 -11.45
CA PRO A 66 -11.31 -2.72 -10.93
C PRO A 66 -10.25 -2.87 -12.03
N GLY A 67 -9.07 -2.31 -11.80
CA GLY A 67 -7.91 -2.40 -12.67
C GLY A 67 -6.71 -1.66 -12.08
N ALA A 68 -5.57 -1.68 -12.77
CA ALA A 68 -4.37 -0.99 -12.31
C ALA A 68 -3.53 -0.40 -13.43
N LEU A 69 -2.67 0.51 -13.02
CA LEU A 69 -1.59 1.07 -13.81
C LEU A 69 -0.29 0.85 -13.05
N GLY A 70 0.68 0.17 -13.66
CA GLY A 70 1.97 -0.02 -13.03
C GLY A 70 2.93 -0.87 -13.82
N LEU A 71 3.98 -1.30 -13.14
CA LEU A 71 5.10 -2.03 -13.68
C LEU A 71 5.45 -3.15 -12.70
N SER A 72 5.76 -4.33 -13.23
CA SER A 72 6.53 -5.35 -12.52
C SER A 72 7.84 -5.61 -13.26
N ALA A 73 8.90 -5.89 -12.53
CA ALA A 73 10.24 -6.11 -13.07
C ALA A 73 10.94 -7.22 -12.29
N VAL A 74 11.39 -8.24 -13.01
CA VAL A 74 12.23 -9.31 -12.45
C VAL A 74 13.60 -9.22 -13.12
N GLY A 75 14.63 -8.93 -12.33
CA GLY A 75 16.02 -8.91 -12.79
C GLY A 75 16.74 -10.17 -12.34
N SER A 76 17.36 -10.87 -13.30
CA SER A 76 18.02 -12.16 -13.07
C SER A 76 19.41 -12.21 -13.68
N THR A 77 20.24 -13.12 -13.17
CA THR A 77 21.57 -13.42 -13.72
C THR A 77 21.84 -14.92 -13.60
N GLY A 78 22.05 -15.58 -14.75
CA GLY A 78 22.07 -17.04 -14.79
C GLY A 78 20.73 -17.60 -14.30
N ASP A 79 20.77 -18.50 -13.32
CA ASP A 79 19.58 -19.12 -12.73
C ASP A 79 19.08 -18.39 -11.47
N ALA A 80 19.68 -17.25 -11.11
CA ALA A 80 19.36 -16.50 -9.90
C ALA A 80 18.51 -15.27 -10.20
N GLU A 81 17.38 -15.15 -9.51
CA GLU A 81 16.66 -13.89 -9.39
C GLU A 81 17.38 -12.99 -8.39
N ILE A 82 17.63 -11.75 -8.81
CA ILE A 82 18.37 -10.76 -8.03
C ILE A 82 17.44 -9.67 -7.51
N VAL A 83 16.47 -9.25 -8.33
CA VAL A 83 15.51 -8.21 -7.94
C VAL A 83 14.13 -8.57 -8.44
N ASP A 84 13.14 -8.45 -7.56
CA ASP A 84 11.73 -8.35 -7.90
C ASP A 84 11.25 -6.96 -7.48
N LEU A 85 10.57 -6.26 -8.38
CA LEU A 85 9.97 -4.97 -8.13
C LEU A 85 8.58 -4.95 -8.72
N ARG A 86 7.62 -4.53 -7.91
CA ARG A 86 6.27 -4.24 -8.33
C ARG A 86 5.89 -2.85 -7.83
N VAL A 87 5.44 -2.00 -8.73
CA VAL A 87 5.06 -0.62 -8.38
C VAL A 87 3.91 -0.13 -9.26
N GLY A 88 2.94 0.52 -8.66
CA GLY A 88 1.85 1.13 -9.40
C GLY A 88 0.71 1.62 -8.54
N VAL A 89 -0.44 1.74 -9.18
CA VAL A 89 -1.68 2.20 -8.57
C VAL A 89 -2.79 1.21 -8.91
N ALA A 90 -3.43 0.68 -7.89
CA ALA A 90 -4.66 -0.09 -8.00
C ALA A 90 -5.87 0.84 -7.97
N PHE A 91 -6.87 0.53 -8.77
CA PHE A 91 -8.17 1.19 -8.81
C PHE A 91 -9.25 0.17 -8.53
N VAL A 92 -10.09 0.42 -7.53
CA VAL A 92 -11.15 -0.53 -7.11
C VAL A 92 -12.45 -0.40 -7.91
N GLY A 93 -12.51 0.53 -8.87
CA GLY A 93 -13.73 0.86 -9.61
C GLY A 93 -14.44 2.11 -9.08
N VAL A 94 -15.44 2.59 -9.82
CA VAL A 94 -16.18 3.81 -9.46
C VAL A 94 -17.12 3.60 -8.26
N GLY A 95 -17.67 2.40 -8.10
CA GLY A 95 -18.67 2.14 -7.06
C GLY A 95 -19.90 3.05 -7.20
N ASP A 96 -20.36 3.60 -6.08
CA ASP A 96 -21.42 4.61 -6.09
C ASP A 96 -20.93 5.93 -6.70
N ALA A 97 -21.71 6.49 -7.63
CA ALA A 97 -21.34 7.68 -8.37
C ALA A 97 -21.26 8.94 -7.50
N SER A 98 -22.10 9.05 -6.46
CA SER A 98 -22.09 10.23 -5.58
C SER A 98 -20.87 10.22 -4.65
N GLU A 99 -20.48 9.05 -4.14
CA GLU A 99 -19.25 8.87 -3.37
C GLU A 99 -18.01 9.14 -4.23
N PHE A 100 -17.98 8.60 -5.46
CA PHE A 100 -16.87 8.81 -6.38
C PHE A 100 -16.71 10.29 -6.77
N LEU A 101 -17.80 11.01 -6.98
CA LEU A 101 -17.75 12.44 -7.30
C LEU A 101 -17.34 13.29 -6.10
N ALA A 102 -17.63 12.83 -4.87
CA ALA A 102 -17.21 13.50 -3.65
C ALA A 102 -15.71 13.32 -3.40
N ASP A 103 -15.18 12.12 -3.62
CA ASP A 103 -13.74 11.82 -3.52
C ASP A 103 -13.33 10.69 -4.48
N PRO A 104 -12.88 11.01 -5.71
CA PRO A 104 -12.50 9.99 -6.67
C PRO A 104 -11.16 9.32 -6.31
N PHE A 105 -10.31 9.99 -5.54
CA PHE A 105 -8.98 9.49 -5.17
C PHE A 105 -9.06 8.41 -4.10
N SER A 106 -10.12 8.38 -3.29
CA SER A 106 -10.43 7.28 -2.36
C SER A 106 -10.51 5.90 -3.02
N ARG A 107 -10.71 5.85 -4.35
CA ARG A 107 -10.76 4.60 -5.12
C ARG A 107 -9.39 4.10 -5.58
N PHE A 108 -8.33 4.85 -5.30
CA PHE A 108 -6.97 4.51 -5.70
C PHE A 108 -6.12 4.21 -4.48
N ALA A 109 -5.25 3.22 -4.63
CA ALA A 109 -4.24 2.88 -3.63
C ALA A 109 -2.92 2.60 -4.35
N LEU A 110 -1.80 3.00 -3.72
CA LEU A 110 -0.48 2.63 -4.19
C LEU A 110 -0.24 1.14 -3.94
N VAL A 111 0.42 0.53 -4.89
CA VAL A 111 0.94 -0.83 -4.74
C VAL A 111 2.45 -0.75 -4.86
N PHE A 112 3.14 -1.31 -3.89
CA PHE A 112 4.59 -1.39 -3.86
C PHE A 112 5.00 -2.71 -3.23
N ASP A 113 5.93 -3.41 -3.87
CA ASP A 113 6.61 -4.56 -3.30
C ASP A 113 7.99 -4.68 -3.94
N TYR A 114 9.02 -4.88 -3.13
CA TYR A 114 10.40 -4.91 -3.57
C TYR A 114 11.19 -5.97 -2.81
N THR A 115 11.87 -6.82 -3.57
CA THR A 115 12.78 -7.83 -3.05
C THR A 115 14.12 -7.73 -3.75
N LEU A 116 15.20 -7.77 -2.98
CA LEU A 116 16.57 -7.85 -3.46
C LEU A 116 17.23 -9.09 -2.86
N SER A 117 17.64 -10.03 -3.71
CA SER A 117 18.34 -11.24 -3.31
C SER A 117 19.76 -11.25 -3.87
N LEU A 118 20.74 -11.46 -2.98
CA LEU A 118 22.17 -11.43 -3.29
C LEU A 118 22.82 -12.78 -2.94
N PRO A 119 22.50 -13.85 -3.69
CA PRO A 119 22.92 -15.21 -3.36
C PRO A 119 24.44 -15.43 -3.39
N MET A 120 25.20 -14.54 -4.04
CA MET A 120 26.66 -14.55 -3.98
C MET A 120 27.22 -14.32 -2.56
N PHE A 121 26.40 -13.83 -1.63
CA PHE A 121 26.79 -13.59 -0.25
C PHE A 121 26.27 -14.66 0.73
N ASP A 122 25.65 -15.75 0.25
CA ASP A 122 25.09 -16.80 1.13
C ASP A 122 26.14 -17.48 2.02
N THR A 123 27.43 -17.37 1.67
CA THR A 123 28.55 -17.87 2.48
C THR A 123 29.03 -16.91 3.57
N VAL A 124 28.55 -15.67 3.57
CA VAL A 124 28.92 -14.61 4.51
C VAL A 124 27.84 -14.48 5.59
N PRO A 125 28.18 -14.27 6.87
CA PRO A 125 27.19 -14.00 7.89
C PRO A 125 26.41 -12.70 7.60
N GLY A 126 25.08 -12.78 7.50
CA GLY A 126 24.20 -11.64 7.25
C GLY A 126 22.91 -12.05 6.55
N GLU A 127 22.00 -11.09 6.36
CA GLU A 127 20.83 -11.26 5.50
C GLU A 127 21.27 -11.08 4.04
N THR A 128 20.94 -12.05 3.19
CA THR A 128 21.22 -12.00 1.74
C THR A 128 20.00 -11.61 0.93
N THR A 129 18.84 -11.54 1.57
CA THR A 129 17.58 -11.04 1.01
C THR A 129 17.13 -9.82 1.79
N TYR A 130 16.72 -8.78 1.07
CA TYR A 130 16.08 -7.58 1.60
C TYR A 130 14.70 -7.45 0.98
N GLU A 131 13.69 -7.21 1.81
CA GLU A 131 12.29 -7.07 1.40
C GLU A 131 11.74 -5.73 1.90
N GLN A 132 10.94 -5.08 1.07
CA GLN A 132 10.24 -3.84 1.38
C GLN A 132 8.88 -3.83 0.69
N SER A 133 7.82 -3.94 1.49
CA SER A 133 6.43 -3.86 1.00
C SER A 133 5.77 -2.52 1.33
N GLU A 134 6.34 -1.73 2.23
CA GLU A 134 5.88 -0.36 2.50
C GLU A 134 6.49 0.60 1.47
N ALA A 135 5.64 1.38 0.80
CA ALA A 135 6.07 2.30 -0.24
C ALA A 135 6.92 3.43 0.36
N PRO A 136 7.99 3.87 -0.33
CA PRO A 136 8.87 4.94 0.16
C PRO A 136 8.25 6.34 -0.03
N VAL A 137 6.95 6.50 0.24
CA VAL A 137 6.18 7.74 0.13
C VAL A 137 5.18 7.86 1.27
N GLU A 138 5.01 9.07 1.80
CA GLU A 138 4.09 9.31 2.91
C GLU A 138 2.76 9.91 2.42
N GLY A 139 1.66 9.60 3.14
CA GLY A 139 0.37 10.29 2.99
C GLY A 139 -0.47 9.81 1.80
N VAL A 140 -0.13 8.68 1.20
CA VAL A 140 -0.92 8.05 0.15
C VAL A 140 -1.46 6.71 0.66
N PRO A 141 -2.74 6.38 0.43
CA PRO A 141 -3.27 5.07 0.81
C PRO A 141 -2.53 3.96 0.07
N GLU A 142 -2.14 2.92 0.80
CA GLU A 142 -1.43 1.75 0.28
C GLU A 142 -2.34 0.53 0.26
N ALA A 143 -2.05 -0.38 -0.65
CA ALA A 143 -2.80 -1.59 -0.91
C ALA A 143 -1.85 -2.78 -0.84
N ASP A 144 -2.13 -3.74 0.05
CA ASP A 144 -1.47 -5.03 0.07
C ASP A 144 -1.96 -5.86 -1.12
N CYS A 145 -1.02 -6.34 -1.93
CA CYS A 145 -1.31 -7.22 -3.06
C CYS A 145 -0.74 -8.60 -2.74
N SER A 146 -1.59 -9.59 -2.53
CA SER A 146 -1.14 -10.97 -2.36
C SER A 146 -0.49 -11.47 -3.64
N THR A 147 0.69 -12.06 -3.53
CA THR A 147 1.38 -12.75 -4.62
C THR A 147 0.91 -14.21 -4.79
N ASP A 148 0.09 -14.71 -3.87
CA ASP A 148 -0.51 -16.04 -3.94
C ASP A 148 -1.81 -16.02 -4.76
N ALA A 149 -1.74 -16.56 -5.99
CA ALA A 149 -2.89 -16.96 -6.80
C ALA A 149 -3.11 -18.48 -6.72
#